data_AF-A0A1B2HU30-F1
#
_entry.id   AF-A0A1B2HU30-F1
#
_cell.length_a   1.000
_cell.length_b   1.000
_cell.length_c   1.000
_cell.angle_alpha   90.00
_cell.angle_beta   90.00
_cell.angle_gamma   90.00
#
_symmetry.space_group_name_H-M   'P 1'
#
loop_
_entity.id
_entity.type
_entity.pdbx_description
1 polymer ?
#
loop_
_entity_poly.entity_id
_entity_poly.type
_entity_poly.pdbx_seq_one_letter_code
_entity_poly.pdbx_strand_id
1 'polypeptide(L)'
;MATAAFLFGISFGAVATTAGFGIESALVMSATTFGGAAQVGSAAVLAAGGGAVSAILAGVLLNLRYLPMGVTASTAYKGPWYSRAAQAQLLGDETWALSRTPDGGHDARLLLQAGAAVYVVWLAGTAIGVFAFKNVSVEAWGLDMVSPAIFFALLWNQLDSPKTRIAALTAVATALILVPFTPAGVPIAVASLVCLMGLVK
;
A
#
# COMPACT_ATOMS: atom_id res chain seq x y z
N MET A 1 -14.71 1.99 -7.07
CA MET A 1 -13.91 2.37 -5.87
C MET A 1 -14.22 1.44 -4.71
N ALA A 2 -15.43 1.48 -4.12
CA ALA A 2 -15.78 0.65 -2.96
C ALA A 2 -15.58 -0.87 -3.17
N THR A 3 -16.02 -1.43 -4.31
CA THR A 3 -15.81 -2.86 -4.62
C THR A 3 -14.32 -3.22 -4.72
N ALA A 4 -13.52 -2.37 -5.37
CA ALA A 4 -12.08 -2.60 -5.49
C ALA A 4 -11.40 -2.55 -4.12
N ALA A 5 -11.75 -1.57 -3.28
CA ALA A 5 -11.25 -1.46 -1.91
C ALA A 5 -11.66 -2.66 -1.03
N PHE A 6 -12.89 -3.14 -1.17
CA PHE A 6 -13.37 -4.33 -0.48
C PHE A 6 -12.57 -5.59 -0.87
N LEU A 7 -12.40 -5.82 -2.18
CA LEU A 7 -11.62 -6.94 -2.69
C LEU A 7 -10.14 -6.84 -2.30
N PHE A 8 -9.59 -5.62 -2.29
CA PHE A 8 -8.25 -5.37 -1.80
C PHE A 8 -8.12 -5.73 -0.32
N GLY A 9 -9.08 -5.30 0.51
CA GLY A 9 -9.14 -5.66 1.92
C GLY A 9 -9.11 -7.18 2.12
N ILE A 10 -9.94 -7.93 1.38
CA ILE A 10 -9.93 -9.41 1.43
C ILE A 10 -8.55 -9.96 1.09
N SER A 11 -7.94 -9.46 0.01
CA SER A 11 -6.60 -9.87 -0.42
C SER A 11 -5.55 -9.61 0.65
N PHE A 12 -5.55 -8.42 1.26
CA PHE A 12 -4.64 -8.12 2.36
C PHE A 12 -4.88 -9.02 3.58
N GLY A 13 -6.14 -9.29 3.94
CA GLY A 13 -6.45 -10.19 5.05
C GLY A 13 -5.91 -11.61 4.82
N ALA A 14 -5.99 -12.12 3.59
CA ALA A 14 -5.34 -13.37 3.21
C ALA A 14 -3.83 -13.28 3.41
N VAL A 15 -3.18 -12.26 2.83
CA VAL A 15 -1.72 -12.06 2.87
C VAL A 15 -1.18 -11.85 4.29
N ALA A 16 -1.92 -11.16 5.15
CA ALA A 16 -1.54 -10.99 6.54
C ALA A 16 -1.54 -12.34 7.27
N THR A 17 -2.55 -13.18 7.00
CA THR A 17 -2.65 -14.52 7.60
C THR A 17 -1.47 -15.40 7.17
N THR A 18 -1.04 -15.32 5.91
CA THR A 18 0.11 -16.08 5.39
C THR A 18 1.43 -15.60 5.93
N ALA A 19 1.55 -14.30 6.14
CA ALA A 19 2.70 -13.68 6.79
C ALA A 19 2.76 -13.97 8.30
N GLY A 20 1.85 -14.79 8.84
CA GLY A 20 1.84 -15.20 10.25
C GLY A 20 1.28 -14.13 11.19
N PHE A 21 0.55 -13.12 10.69
CA PHE A 21 -0.03 -12.10 11.54
C PHE A 21 -1.14 -12.69 12.40
N GLY A 22 -1.23 -12.21 13.64
CA GLY A 22 -2.46 -12.36 14.42
C GLY A 22 -3.61 -11.58 13.77
N ILE A 23 -4.84 -12.08 13.95
CA ILE A 23 -6.06 -11.42 13.46
C ILE A 23 -6.10 -9.96 13.91
N GLU A 24 -5.81 -9.70 15.18
CA GLU A 24 -5.80 -8.35 15.75
C GLU A 24 -4.75 -7.46 15.08
N SER A 25 -3.51 -7.95 14.89
CA SER A 25 -2.45 -7.17 14.23
C SER A 25 -2.80 -6.82 12.80
N ALA A 26 -3.44 -7.73 12.05
CA ALA A 26 -3.86 -7.48 10.68
C ALA A 26 -4.97 -6.42 10.62
N LEU A 27 -5.97 -6.51 11.50
CA LEU A 27 -7.06 -5.53 11.59
C LEU A 27 -6.56 -4.15 12.03
N VAL A 28 -5.70 -4.07 13.05
CA VAL A 28 -5.09 -2.83 13.52
C VAL A 28 -4.25 -2.19 12.42
N MET A 29 -3.41 -2.97 11.74
CA MET A 29 -2.62 -2.47 10.63
C MET A 29 -3.52 -1.94 9.51
N SER A 30 -4.61 -2.65 9.19
CA SER A 30 -5.53 -2.19 8.17
C SER A 30 -6.27 -0.91 8.54
N ALA A 31 -6.63 -0.74 9.80
CA ALA A 31 -7.30 0.47 10.28
C ALA A 31 -6.35 1.68 10.31
N THR A 32 -5.11 1.47 10.73
CA THR A 32 -4.14 2.55 10.95
C THR A 32 -3.35 2.92 9.71
N THR A 33 -2.96 1.93 8.90
CA THR A 33 -2.15 2.16 7.70
C THR A 33 -2.99 2.57 6.50
N PHE A 34 -4.17 1.96 6.34
CA PHE A 34 -5.14 2.24 5.27
C PHE A 34 -4.46 2.58 3.92
N GLY A 35 -3.61 1.66 3.45
CA GLY A 35 -2.72 1.92 2.33
C GLY A 35 -2.22 0.62 1.76
N GLY A 36 -2.83 0.19 0.66
CA GLY A 36 -2.65 -1.17 0.14
C GLY A 36 -1.20 -1.52 -0.19
N ALA A 37 -0.48 -0.60 -0.82
CA ALA A 37 0.94 -0.77 -1.13
C ALA A 37 1.76 -0.99 0.15
N ALA A 38 1.61 -0.11 1.14
CA ALA A 38 2.31 -0.23 2.41
C ALA A 38 1.96 -1.50 3.18
N GLN A 39 0.68 -1.88 3.18
CA GLN A 39 0.19 -3.06 3.87
C GLN A 39 0.80 -4.34 3.32
N VAL A 40 0.75 -4.53 2.01
CA VAL A 40 1.34 -5.72 1.37
C VAL A 40 2.87 -5.67 1.42
N GLY A 41 3.48 -4.52 1.19
CA GLY A 41 4.93 -4.36 1.24
C GLY A 41 5.52 -4.69 2.63
N SER A 42 4.87 -4.20 3.70
CA SER A 42 5.31 -4.51 5.07
C SER A 42 5.09 -5.98 5.41
N ALA A 43 3.95 -6.56 5.01
CA ALA A 43 3.67 -7.98 5.22
C ALA A 43 4.70 -8.86 4.49
N ALA A 44 5.09 -8.51 3.25
CA ALA A 44 6.11 -9.22 2.50
C ALA A 44 7.49 -9.18 3.19
N VAL A 45 7.89 -8.04 3.75
CA VAL A 45 9.14 -7.93 4.51
C VAL A 45 9.12 -8.83 5.74
N LEU A 46 8.02 -8.83 6.49
CA LEU A 46 7.87 -9.66 7.70
C LEU A 46 7.85 -11.15 7.36
N ALA A 47 7.13 -11.55 6.30
CA ALA A 47 7.10 -12.92 5.82
C ALA A 47 8.49 -13.42 5.37
N ALA A 48 9.32 -12.54 4.83
CA ALA A 48 10.71 -12.84 4.47
C ALA A 48 11.68 -12.89 5.67
N GLY A 49 11.18 -12.84 6.91
CA GLY A 49 12.00 -12.84 8.13
C GLY A 49 12.60 -11.47 8.48
N GLY A 50 12.11 -10.39 7.87
CA GLY A 50 12.50 -9.02 8.20
C GLY A 50 11.99 -8.55 9.54
N GLY A 51 12.66 -7.54 10.11
CA GLY A 51 12.23 -6.93 11.38
C GLY A 51 11.15 -5.86 11.19
N ALA A 52 10.54 -5.45 12.30
CA ALA A 52 9.51 -4.40 12.31
C ALA A 52 10.01 -3.08 11.67
N VAL A 53 11.27 -2.71 11.90
CA VAL A 53 11.87 -1.49 11.34
C VAL A 53 11.92 -1.53 9.81
N SER A 54 12.36 -2.64 9.22
CA SER A 54 12.44 -2.74 7.76
C SER A 54 11.06 -2.81 7.12
N ALA A 55 10.10 -3.44 7.79
CA ALA A 55 8.69 -3.46 7.36
C ALA A 55 8.07 -2.05 7.37
N ILE A 56 8.26 -1.29 8.46
CA ILE A 56 7.78 0.10 8.58
C ILE A 56 8.42 0.97 7.49
N LEU A 57 9.73 0.86 7.27
CA LEU A 57 10.42 1.60 6.23
C LEU A 57 9.87 1.28 4.84
N ALA A 58 9.66 0.00 4.52
CA ALA A 58 9.05 -0.40 3.25
C ALA A 58 7.64 0.20 3.10
N GLY A 59 6.81 0.12 4.16
CA GLY A 59 5.49 0.73 4.18
C GLY A 59 5.50 2.23 3.95
N VAL A 60 6.35 2.96 4.68
CA VAL A 60 6.51 4.42 4.55
C VAL A 60 6.97 4.80 3.14
N LEU A 61 7.98 4.12 2.61
CA LEU A 61 8.53 4.40 1.28
C LEU A 61 7.47 4.20 0.19
N LEU A 62 6.67 3.14 0.27
CA LEU A 62 5.59 2.85 -0.68
C LEU A 62 4.45 3.88 -0.59
N ASN A 63 4.25 4.50 0.57
CA ASN A 63 3.22 5.50 0.82
C ASN A 63 3.71 6.95 0.69
N LEU A 64 4.97 7.21 0.30
CA LEU A 64 5.51 8.58 0.18
C LEU A 64 4.67 9.48 -0.74
N ARG A 65 3.95 8.90 -1.70
CA ARG A 65 3.01 9.61 -2.58
C ARG A 65 1.91 10.37 -1.83
N TYR A 66 1.56 9.95 -0.61
CA TYR A 66 0.57 10.66 0.20
C TYR A 66 1.08 11.99 0.76
N LEU A 67 2.39 12.26 0.76
CA LEU A 67 2.92 13.56 1.18
C LEU A 67 2.44 14.71 0.27
N PRO A 68 2.70 14.71 -1.06
CA PRO A 68 2.20 15.77 -1.94
C PRO A 68 0.67 15.77 -2.04
N MET A 69 0.01 14.61 -2.00
CA MET A 69 -1.46 14.53 -1.96
C MET A 69 -2.03 15.19 -0.69
N GLY A 70 -1.40 14.94 0.45
CA GLY A 70 -1.77 15.54 1.73
C GLY A 70 -1.58 17.05 1.73
N VAL A 71 -0.49 17.57 1.14
CA VAL A 71 -0.26 19.01 0.99
C VAL A 71 -1.36 19.66 0.14
N THR A 72 -1.71 19.07 -1.00
CA THR A 72 -2.73 19.61 -1.91
C THR A 72 -4.14 19.54 -1.32
N ALA A 73 -4.47 18.49 -0.56
CA ALA A 73 -5.75 18.35 0.14
C ALA A 73 -5.80 19.10 1.49
N SER A 74 -4.67 19.61 2.00
CA SER A 74 -4.56 20.12 3.37
C SER A 74 -5.48 21.31 3.69
N THR A 75 -5.83 22.09 2.67
CA THR A 75 -6.71 23.27 2.75
C THR A 75 -8.20 22.89 2.84
N ALA A 76 -8.55 21.67 2.43
CA ALA A 76 -9.90 21.14 2.54
C ALA A 76 -10.25 20.75 4.00
N TYR A 77 -9.26 20.36 4.80
CA TYR A 77 -9.46 19.93 6.18
C TYR A 77 -9.58 21.12 7.15
N LYS A 78 -10.64 21.13 7.95
CA LYS A 78 -10.92 22.20 8.93
C LYS A 78 -10.80 21.71 10.37
N GLY A 79 -10.49 22.61 11.29
CA GLY A 79 -10.44 22.34 12.73
C GLY A 79 -9.02 22.19 13.30
N PRO A 80 -8.90 21.78 14.57
CA PRO A 80 -7.61 21.58 15.25
C PRO A 80 -6.83 20.41 14.66
N TRP A 81 -5.53 20.31 14.99
CA TRP A 81 -4.60 19.36 14.36
C TRP A 81 -5.06 17.89 14.43
N TYR A 82 -5.66 17.47 15.54
CA TYR A 82 -6.16 16.10 15.70
C TYR A 82 -7.39 15.80 14.81
N SER A 83 -8.25 16.79 14.60
CA SER A 83 -9.40 16.66 13.69
C SER A 83 -8.93 16.60 12.24
N ARG A 84 -7.93 17.41 11.89
CA ARG A 84 -7.31 17.38 10.56
C ARG A 84 -6.57 16.06 10.32
N ALA A 85 -5.91 15.50 11.33
CA ALA A 85 -5.28 14.18 11.24
C ALA A 85 -6.31 13.06 11.01
N ALA A 86 -7.43 13.08 11.75
CA ALA A 86 -8.51 12.11 11.55
C ALA A 86 -9.16 12.23 10.16
N GLN A 87 -9.32 13.45 9.64
CA GLN A 87 -9.79 13.68 8.27
C GLN A 87 -8.78 13.18 7.23
N ALA A 88 -7.48 13.43 7.45
CA ALA A 88 -6.41 12.99 6.56
C ALA A 88 -6.25 11.46 6.51
N GLN A 89 -6.69 10.73 7.54
CA GLN A 89 -6.75 9.26 7.51
C GLN A 89 -7.63 8.72 6.36
N LEU A 90 -8.60 9.50 5.90
CA LEU A 90 -9.52 9.12 4.82
C LEU A 90 -8.99 9.48 3.42
N LEU A 91 -7.78 10.01 3.35
CA LEU A 91 -7.10 10.32 2.09
C LEU A 91 -6.58 9.03 1.46
N GLY A 92 -7.04 8.76 0.24
CA GLY A 92 -6.55 7.69 -0.64
C GLY A 92 -6.41 8.21 -2.06
N ASP A 93 -5.81 7.42 -2.95
CA ASP A 93 -5.55 7.86 -4.33
C ASP A 93 -6.85 8.21 -5.06
N GLU A 94 -7.87 7.37 -4.86
CA GLU A 94 -9.16 7.50 -5.53
C GLU A 94 -9.98 8.63 -4.91
N THR A 95 -9.93 8.83 -3.59
CA THR A 95 -10.67 9.91 -2.92
C THR A 95 -10.02 11.26 -3.16
N TRP A 96 -8.69 11.31 -3.26
CA TRP A 96 -7.94 12.48 -3.69
C TRP A 96 -8.30 12.85 -5.14
N ALA A 97 -8.29 11.89 -6.06
CA ALA A 97 -8.63 12.13 -7.46
C ALA A 97 -10.10 12.57 -7.62
N LEU A 98 -11.01 11.92 -6.91
CA LEU A 98 -12.45 12.21 -6.98
C LEU A 98 -12.82 13.59 -6.42
N SER A 99 -12.12 14.03 -5.37
CA SER A 99 -12.41 15.31 -4.70
C SER A 99 -11.82 16.53 -5.39
N ARG A 100 -11.00 16.35 -6.44
CA ARG A 100 -10.29 17.44 -7.13
C ARG A 100 -11.28 18.46 -7.73
N THR A 101 -11.08 19.75 -7.44
CA THR A 101 -11.90 20.84 -7.98
C THR A 101 -11.21 21.57 -9.14
N PRO A 102 -11.95 22.26 -10.04
CA PRO A 102 -11.38 22.93 -11.21
C PRO A 102 -10.36 24.04 -10.90
N ASP A 103 -10.47 24.66 -9.73
CA ASP A 103 -9.55 25.69 -9.22
C ASP A 103 -8.26 25.11 -8.61
N GLY A 104 -8.07 23.78 -8.69
CA GLY A 104 -6.90 23.08 -8.18
C GLY A 104 -6.96 22.71 -6.70
N GLY A 105 -8.08 22.97 -6.03
CA GLY A 105 -8.37 22.55 -4.65
C GLY A 105 -9.00 21.16 -4.55
N HIS A 106 -9.65 20.91 -3.41
CA HIS A 106 -10.40 19.68 -3.12
C HIS A 106 -11.72 19.97 -2.41
N ASP A 107 -12.80 19.30 -2.83
CA ASP A 107 -14.08 19.25 -2.12
C ASP A 107 -13.95 18.37 -0.87
N ALA A 108 -13.90 19.02 0.29
CA ALA A 108 -13.78 18.37 1.59
C ALA A 108 -14.91 17.37 1.86
N ARG A 109 -16.15 17.69 1.46
CA ARG A 109 -17.31 16.83 1.73
C ARG A 109 -17.19 15.54 0.92
N LEU A 110 -16.84 15.65 -0.36
CA LEU A 110 -16.68 14.51 -1.23
C LEU A 110 -15.50 13.63 -0.79
N LEU A 111 -14.36 14.24 -0.42
CA LEU A 111 -13.20 13.53 0.11
C LEU A 111 -13.56 12.71 1.34
N LEU A 112 -14.22 13.32 2.33
CA LEU A 112 -14.57 12.67 3.59
C LEU A 112 -15.65 11.59 3.41
N GLN A 113 -16.69 11.85 2.61
CA GLN A 113 -17.76 10.88 2.39
C GLN A 113 -17.27 9.67 1.60
N ALA A 114 -16.53 9.89 0.51
CA ALA A 114 -15.96 8.81 -0.28
C ALA A 114 -14.91 8.04 0.53
N GLY A 115 -14.04 8.74 1.26
CA GLY A 115 -13.03 8.12 2.11
C GLY A 115 -13.63 7.28 3.23
N ALA A 116 -14.65 7.77 3.93
CA ALA A 116 -15.34 6.99 4.96
C ALA A 116 -15.98 5.71 4.36
N ALA A 117 -16.63 5.82 3.21
CA ALA A 117 -17.24 4.67 2.54
C ALA A 117 -16.18 3.63 2.14
N VAL A 118 -15.06 4.06 1.55
CA VAL A 118 -13.94 3.21 1.16
C VAL A 118 -13.29 2.56 2.38
N TYR A 119 -13.08 3.33 3.46
CA TYR A 119 -12.47 2.86 4.69
C TYR A 119 -13.29 1.74 5.35
N VAL A 120 -14.61 1.90 5.43
CA VAL A 120 -15.50 0.88 6.02
C VAL A 120 -15.47 -0.41 5.22
N VAL A 121 -15.61 -0.34 3.90
CA VAL A 121 -15.60 -1.56 3.07
C VAL A 121 -14.21 -2.21 3.02
N TRP A 122 -13.14 -1.41 3.09
CA TRP A 122 -11.77 -1.92 3.19
C TRP A 122 -11.55 -2.74 4.46
N LEU A 123 -11.99 -2.21 5.60
CA LEU A 123 -11.91 -2.90 6.88
C LEU A 123 -12.78 -4.15 6.92
N ALA A 124 -14.01 -4.07 6.39
CA ALA A 124 -14.89 -5.23 6.29
C ALA A 124 -14.26 -6.33 5.41
N GLY A 125 -13.69 -5.95 4.27
CA GLY A 125 -12.96 -6.87 3.40
C GLY A 125 -11.78 -7.52 4.12
N THR A 126 -10.98 -6.72 4.84
CA THR A 126 -9.84 -7.24 5.63
C THR A 126 -10.28 -8.24 6.69
N ALA A 127 -11.34 -7.91 7.44
CA ALA A 127 -11.92 -8.83 8.43
C ALA A 127 -12.35 -10.15 7.78
N ILE A 128 -13.07 -10.08 6.65
CA ILE A 128 -13.46 -11.28 5.90
C ILE A 128 -12.23 -12.07 5.47
N GLY A 129 -11.20 -11.43 4.93
CA GLY A 129 -9.96 -12.09 4.51
C GLY A 129 -9.29 -12.84 5.67
N VAL A 130 -9.02 -12.17 6.79
CA VAL A 130 -8.32 -12.82 7.93
C VAL A 130 -9.13 -13.99 8.50
N PHE A 131 -10.46 -13.88 8.58
CA PHE A 131 -11.29 -14.96 9.11
C PHE A 131 -11.48 -16.11 8.11
N ALA A 132 -11.63 -15.81 6.82
CA ALA A 132 -11.82 -16.81 5.78
C ALA A 132 -10.55 -17.66 5.56
N PHE A 133 -9.37 -17.05 5.69
CA PHE A 133 -8.09 -17.73 5.42
C PHE A 133 -7.38 -18.25 6.67
N LYS A 134 -7.91 -18.01 7.88
CA LYS A 134 -7.32 -18.44 9.17
C LYS A 134 -6.88 -19.91 9.22
N ASN A 135 -7.67 -20.81 8.63
CA ASN A 135 -7.46 -22.26 8.69
C ASN A 135 -7.11 -22.87 7.33
N VAL A 136 -6.82 -22.05 6.32
CA VAL A 136 -6.52 -22.53 4.97
C VAL A 136 -5.00 -22.54 4.81
N SER A 137 -4.43 -23.67 4.39
CA SER A 137 -3.03 -23.68 3.95
C SER A 137 -2.94 -22.89 2.65
N VAL A 138 -2.37 -21.71 2.72
CA VAL A 138 -2.27 -20.80 1.57
C VAL A 138 -1.21 -21.28 0.58
N GLU A 139 -0.09 -21.85 1.04
CA GLU A 139 0.90 -22.43 0.11
C GLU A 139 0.28 -23.51 -0.77
N ALA A 140 -0.64 -24.33 -0.24
CA ALA A 140 -1.30 -25.39 -0.99
C ALA A 140 -2.19 -24.86 -2.14
N TRP A 141 -2.59 -23.59 -2.09
CA TRP A 141 -3.47 -22.95 -3.07
C TRP A 141 -2.73 -21.92 -3.94
N GLY A 142 -1.40 -21.76 -3.77
CA GLY A 142 -0.60 -20.76 -4.50
C GLY A 142 -1.00 -19.31 -4.21
N LEU A 143 -1.70 -19.08 -3.08
CA LEU A 143 -2.20 -17.75 -2.71
C LEU A 143 -1.08 -16.83 -2.19
N ASP A 144 0.09 -17.38 -1.89
CA ASP A 144 1.33 -16.68 -1.58
C ASP A 144 1.85 -15.82 -2.75
N MET A 145 1.51 -16.21 -3.99
CA MET A 145 1.90 -15.46 -5.20
C MET A 145 0.92 -14.34 -5.59
N VAL A 146 -0.24 -14.25 -4.94
CA VAL A 146 -1.29 -13.27 -5.29
C VAL A 146 -0.79 -11.83 -5.13
N SER A 147 -0.09 -11.55 -4.03
CA SER A 147 0.45 -10.22 -3.77
C SER A 147 1.48 -9.79 -4.82
N PRO A 148 2.59 -10.53 -5.04
CA PRO A 148 3.53 -10.23 -6.12
C PRO A 148 2.86 -10.10 -7.49
N ALA A 149 1.87 -10.95 -7.80
CA ALA A 149 1.14 -10.90 -9.07
C ALA A 149 0.34 -9.60 -9.25
N ILE A 150 -0.35 -9.12 -8.21
CA ILE A 150 -1.08 -7.85 -8.26
C ILE A 150 -0.12 -6.68 -8.47
N PHE A 151 0.99 -6.61 -7.73
CA PHE A 151 1.99 -5.54 -7.94
C PHE A 151 2.63 -5.61 -9.31
N PHE A 152 2.93 -6.82 -9.80
CA PHE A 152 3.46 -7.01 -11.13
C PHE A 152 2.47 -6.54 -12.20
N ALA A 153 1.18 -6.88 -12.07
CA ALA A 153 0.14 -6.41 -12.99
C ALA A 153 0.01 -4.87 -12.98
N LEU A 154 0.11 -4.23 -11.82
CA LEU A 154 0.12 -2.77 -11.70
C LEU A 154 1.40 -2.14 -12.28
N LEU A 155 2.55 -2.77 -12.06
CA LEU A 155 3.84 -2.34 -12.62
C LEU A 155 3.84 -2.48 -14.14
N TRP A 156 3.27 -3.55 -14.68
CA TRP A 156 3.25 -3.85 -16.10
C TRP A 156 2.70 -2.69 -16.94
N ASN A 157 1.61 -2.08 -16.47
CA ASN A 157 0.99 -0.92 -17.12
C ASN A 157 1.85 0.35 -17.06
N GLN A 158 2.85 0.41 -16.17
CA GLN A 158 3.80 1.52 -16.05
C GLN A 158 5.11 1.30 -16.83
N LEU A 159 5.30 0.12 -17.44
CA LEU A 159 6.48 -0.22 -18.28
C LEU A 159 6.27 0.21 -19.74
N ASP A 160 5.81 1.43 -19.94
CA ASP A 160 5.40 2.01 -21.22
C ASP A 160 6.56 2.57 -22.07
N SER A 161 7.74 2.79 -21.47
CA SER A 161 8.89 3.39 -22.14
C SER A 161 10.19 2.60 -21.91
N PRO A 162 11.19 2.72 -22.80
CA PRO A 162 12.51 2.10 -22.59
C PRO A 162 13.13 2.53 -21.25
N LYS A 163 12.91 3.77 -20.83
CA LYS A 163 13.44 4.34 -19.59
C LYS A 163 12.84 3.69 -18.35
N THR A 164 11.51 3.58 -18.28
CA THR A 164 10.83 2.92 -17.14
C THR A 164 11.17 1.44 -17.08
N ARG A 165 11.34 0.78 -18.23
CA ARG A 165 11.83 -0.61 -18.31
C ARG A 165 13.25 -0.78 -17.80
N ILE A 166 14.19 0.09 -18.21
CA ILE A 166 15.58 0.04 -17.74
C ILE A 166 15.64 0.28 -16.23
N ALA A 167 14.92 1.29 -15.72
CA ALA A 167 14.85 1.55 -14.29
C ALA A 167 14.32 0.33 -13.51
N ALA A 168 13.24 -0.29 -13.97
CA ALA A 168 12.68 -1.50 -13.35
C ALA A 168 13.66 -2.68 -13.38
N LEU A 169 14.29 -2.96 -14.52
CA LEU A 169 15.28 -4.04 -14.66
C LEU A 169 16.50 -3.80 -13.75
N THR A 170 16.93 -2.55 -13.62
CA THR A 170 18.06 -2.17 -12.76
C THR A 170 17.69 -2.33 -11.28
N ALA A 171 16.47 -1.98 -10.90
CA ALA A 171 15.95 -2.19 -9.55
C ALA A 171 15.83 -3.68 -9.22
N VAL A 172 15.34 -4.51 -10.16
CA VAL A 172 15.31 -5.98 -10.02
C VAL A 172 16.72 -6.54 -9.86
N ALA A 173 17.66 -6.18 -10.74
CA ALA A 173 19.04 -6.63 -10.65
C ALA A 173 19.68 -6.23 -9.32
N THR A 174 19.47 -4.98 -8.88
CA THR A 174 19.97 -4.48 -7.59
C THR A 174 19.38 -5.27 -6.42
N ALA A 175 18.07 -5.51 -6.42
CA ALA A 175 17.43 -6.30 -5.39
C ALA A 175 18.04 -7.71 -5.32
N LEU A 176 18.11 -8.42 -6.46
CA LEU A 176 18.64 -9.79 -6.54
C LEU A 176 20.10 -9.88 -6.08
N ILE A 177 20.93 -8.89 -6.42
CA ILE A 177 22.32 -8.82 -5.96
C ILE A 177 22.37 -8.63 -4.44
N LEU A 178 21.48 -7.81 -3.86
CA LEU A 178 21.50 -7.51 -2.42
C LEU A 178 20.87 -8.61 -1.55
N VAL A 179 19.97 -9.44 -2.08
CA VAL A 179 19.31 -10.53 -1.33
C VAL A 179 20.29 -11.38 -0.50
N PRO A 180 21.40 -11.92 -1.05
CA PRO A 180 22.31 -12.77 -0.26
C PRO A 180 23.17 -12.01 0.76
N PHE A 181 23.26 -10.68 0.66
CA PHE A 181 24.22 -9.89 1.47
C PHE A 181 23.56 -8.99 2.51
N THR A 182 22.23 -8.83 2.48
CA THR A 182 21.54 -7.84 3.31
C THR A 182 20.29 -8.41 4.00
N PRO A 183 19.91 -7.87 5.18
CA PRO A 183 18.67 -8.28 5.84
C PRO A 183 17.42 -8.05 4.99
N ALA A 184 16.39 -8.85 5.24
CA ALA A 184 15.10 -8.71 4.57
C ALA A 184 14.53 -7.27 4.72
N GLY A 185 14.15 -6.70 3.58
CA GLY A 185 13.67 -5.32 3.42
C GLY A 185 14.71 -4.33 2.90
N VAL A 186 16.01 -4.54 3.13
CA VAL A 186 17.07 -3.69 2.55
C VAL A 186 17.10 -3.75 1.02
N PRO A 187 17.03 -4.94 0.37
CA PRO A 187 16.97 -5.01 -1.09
C PRO A 187 15.80 -4.23 -1.68
N ILE A 188 14.64 -4.29 -1.02
CA ILE A 188 13.40 -3.61 -1.46
C ILE A 188 13.56 -2.09 -1.34
N ALA A 189 14.11 -1.60 -0.23
CA ALA A 189 14.33 -0.17 -0.02
C ALA A 189 15.31 0.41 -1.06
N VAL A 190 16.43 -0.28 -1.30
CA VAL A 190 17.42 0.17 -2.29
C VAL A 190 16.86 0.09 -3.71
N ALA A 191 16.18 -0.99 -4.08
CA ALA A 191 15.53 -1.11 -5.39
C ALA A 191 14.48 -0.02 -5.62
N SER A 192 13.74 0.37 -4.58
CA SER A 192 12.77 1.48 -4.65
C SER A 192 13.45 2.82 -4.94
N LEU A 193 14.63 3.07 -4.36
CA LEU A 193 15.44 4.26 -4.67
C LEU A 193 15.99 4.23 -6.10
N VAL A 194 16.44 3.06 -6.57
CA VAL A 194 16.92 2.86 -7.95
C VAL A 194 15.82 3.19 -8.98
N CYS A 195 14.57 2.83 -8.70
CA CYS A 195 13.44 3.19 -9.57
C CYS A 195 13.27 4.71 -9.78
N LEU A 196 13.75 5.56 -8.86
CA LEU A 196 13.67 7.02 -9.01
C LEU A 196 14.47 7.55 -10.21
N MET A 197 15.48 6.80 -10.68
CA MET A 197 16.20 7.15 -11.92
C MET A 197 15.28 7.20 -13.14
N GLY A 198 14.17 6.45 -13.13
CA GLY A 198 13.16 6.50 -14.19
C GLY A 198 12.42 7.84 -14.27
N LEU A 199 12.43 8.64 -13.19
CA LEU A 199 11.72 9.92 -13.08
C LEU A 199 12.55 11.13 -13.52
N VAL A 200 13.89 11.03 -13.48
CA VAL A 200 14.80 12.12 -13.81
C VAL A 200 14.78 12.34 -15.32
N LYS A 201 14.26 13.48 -15.80
CA LYS A 201 14.10 13.79 -17.25
C LYS A 201 15.36 13.57 -18.06
#